data_AF-A0A0K8UJH6-F1
#
_entry.id   AF-A0A0K8UJH6-F1
#
_cell.length_a   1.000
_cell.length_b   1.000
_cell.length_c   1.000
_cell.angle_alpha   90.00
_cell.angle_beta   90.00
_cell.angle_gamma   90.00
#
_symmetry.space_group_name_H-M   'P 1'
#
loop_
_entity.id
_entity.type
_entity.pdbx_description
1 polymer ?
#
loop_
_entity_poly.entity_id
_entity_poly.type
_entity_poly.pdbx_seq_one_letter_code
_entity_poly.pdbx_strand_id
1 'polypeptide(L)'
;KLFFNQMGRKSHCTVEEARLVSNLRKQGKSLRGIGKLMERSHNFVKNALEQKSSRGTRGRPQKTSTVLDRHIVIICKKDPFKSSKVIAAEIGNIVSAQTFHRRLQKAKVPGRIA
;
A
#
# COMPACT_ATOMS: atom_id res chain seq x y z
N LYS A 1 22.21 -14.51 22.22
CA LYS A 1 21.88 -14.27 20.81
C LYS A 1 20.78 -13.19 20.77
N LEU A 2 21.14 -11.95 20.43
CA LEU A 2 20.17 -10.85 20.32
C LEU A 2 19.34 -11.04 19.06
N PHE A 3 18.01 -11.08 19.22
CA PHE A 3 17.06 -11.11 18.12
C PHE A 3 17.13 -9.78 17.36
N PHE A 4 17.87 -9.73 16.25
CA PHE A 4 17.72 -8.66 15.27
C PHE A 4 16.36 -8.86 14.58
N ASN A 5 15.34 -8.15 15.04
CA ASN A 5 14.09 -7.98 14.31
C ASN A 5 14.43 -7.50 12.89
N GLN A 6 14.28 -8.37 11.89
CA GLN A 6 14.55 -8.06 10.49
C GLN A 6 13.55 -7.02 10.00
N MET A 7 13.93 -5.74 10.08
CA MET A 7 13.21 -4.67 9.40
C MET A 7 13.30 -4.88 7.88
N GLY A 8 12.17 -4.73 7.18
CA GLY A 8 12.17 -4.76 5.71
C GLY A 8 13.11 -3.70 5.13
N ARG A 9 13.70 -3.97 3.96
CA ARG A 9 14.72 -3.10 3.32
C ARG A 9 14.31 -1.62 3.21
N LYS A 10 13.01 -1.32 3.10
CA LYS A 10 12.46 0.04 3.03
C LYS A 10 12.52 0.80 4.37
N SER A 11 12.56 0.09 5.50
CA SER A 11 12.58 0.65 6.86
C SER A 11 14.00 0.71 7.45
N HIS A 12 15.02 0.45 6.63
CA HIS A 12 16.39 0.28 7.12
C HIS A 12 17.10 1.62 7.38
N CYS A 13 16.68 2.69 6.70
CA CYS A 13 17.21 4.05 6.87
C CYS A 13 16.09 4.96 7.39
N THR A 14 16.28 5.44 8.61
CA THR A 14 15.39 6.44 9.22
C THR A 14 15.65 7.82 8.62
N VAL A 15 14.66 8.71 8.74
CA VAL A 15 14.80 10.10 8.27
C VAL A 15 15.95 10.82 8.96
N GLU A 16 16.18 10.55 10.25
CA GLU A 16 17.28 11.15 11.01
C GLU A 16 18.65 10.64 10.54
N GLU A 17 18.78 9.33 10.26
CA GLU A 17 20.01 8.78 9.68
C GLU A 17 20.30 9.38 8.31
N ALA A 18 19.28 9.54 7.45
CA ALA A 18 19.45 10.17 6.14
C ALA A 18 19.89 11.63 6.25
N ARG A 19 19.34 12.38 7.21
CA ARG A 19 19.77 13.76 7.52
C ARG A 19 21.23 13.81 7.99
N LEU A 20 21.62 12.89 8.88
CA LEU A 20 22.99 12.81 9.38
C LEU A 20 23.98 12.53 8.24
N VAL A 21 23.66 11.57 7.36
CA VAL A 21 24.46 11.28 6.15
C VAL A 21 24.59 12.52 5.26
N SER A 22 23.48 13.24 5.04
CA SER A 22 23.50 14.48 4.24
C SER A 22 24.40 15.55 4.84
N ASN A 23 24.34 15.75 6.16
CA ASN A 23 25.17 16.72 6.86
C ASN A 23 26.67 16.35 6.81
N LEU A 24 27.01 15.08 7.03
CA LEU A 24 28.39 14.61 6.93
C LEU A 24 28.94 14.72 5.50
N ARG A 25 28.07 14.56 4.49
CA ARG A 25 28.45 14.76 3.09
C ARG A 25 28.72 16.23 2.78
N LYS A 26 27.90 17.15 3.31
CA LYS A 26 28.12 18.61 3.20
C LYS A 26 29.42 19.07 3.86
N GLN A 27 29.85 18.41 4.94
CA GLN A 27 31.15 18.63 5.59
C GLN A 27 32.35 18.08 4.79
N GLY A 28 32.13 17.51 3.59
CA GLY A 28 33.20 17.02 2.74
C GLY A 28 33.66 15.58 3.02
N LYS A 29 33.01 14.84 3.93
CA LYS A 29 33.39 13.45 4.21
C LYS A 29 33.11 12.54 3.00
N SER A 30 34.00 11.58 2.77
CA SER A 30 33.82 10.56 1.75
C SER A 30 32.75 9.54 2.17
N LEU A 31 32.09 8.90 1.20
CA LEU A 31 31.06 7.89 1.47
C LEU A 31 31.59 6.75 2.36
N ARG A 32 32.84 6.33 2.12
CA ARG A 32 33.52 5.32 2.94
C ARG A 32 33.79 5.80 4.37
N GLY A 33 34.17 7.07 4.53
CA GLY A 33 34.36 7.68 5.86
C GLY A 33 33.05 7.77 6.65
N ILE A 34 31.96 8.13 5.98
CA ILE A 34 30.62 8.18 6.59
C ILE A 34 30.17 6.78 7.00
N GLY A 35 30.34 5.77 6.12
CA GLY A 35 29.97 4.39 6.44
C GLY A 35 30.74 3.82 7.63
N LYS A 36 32.04 4.12 7.74
CA LYS A 36 32.83 3.75 8.92
C LYS A 36 32.35 4.43 10.20
N LEU A 37 32.05 5.73 10.15
CA LEU A 37 31.60 6.50 11.31
C LEU A 37 30.24 6.03 11.83
N MET A 38 29.34 5.64 10.93
CA MET A 38 27.99 5.18 11.28
C MET A 38 27.87 3.67 11.42
N GLU A 39 28.97 2.92 11.23
CA GLU A 39 28.97 1.45 11.17
C GLU A 39 27.94 0.88 10.17
N ARG A 40 27.77 1.57 9.04
CA ARG A 40 26.84 1.18 7.96
C ARG A 40 27.58 0.84 6.67
N SER A 41 26.93 0.02 5.85
CA SER A 41 27.49 -0.36 4.56
C SER A 41 27.60 0.84 3.62
N HIS A 42 28.55 0.78 2.67
CA HIS A 42 28.68 1.79 1.63
C HIS A 42 27.36 2.02 0.86
N ASN A 43 26.64 0.93 0.57
CA ASN A 43 25.36 0.99 -0.15
C ASN A 43 24.27 1.66 0.68
N PHE A 44 24.29 1.53 2.01
CA PHE A 44 23.37 2.25 2.89
C PHE A 44 23.56 3.77 2.74
N VAL A 45 24.81 4.24 2.82
CA VAL A 45 25.14 5.68 2.71
C VAL A 45 24.72 6.21 1.34
N LYS A 46 24.99 5.46 0.26
CA LYS A 46 24.55 5.83 -1.09
C LYS A 46 23.02 5.92 -1.18
N ASN A 47 22.31 4.89 -0.72
CA ASN A 47 20.84 4.86 -0.77
C ASN A 47 20.20 5.96 0.09
N ALA A 48 20.80 6.29 1.24
CA ALA A 48 20.33 7.36 2.12
C ALA A 48 20.41 8.75 1.44
N LEU A 49 21.46 9.00 0.64
CA LEU A 49 21.60 10.23 -0.15
C LEU A 49 20.61 10.30 -1.32
N GLU A 50 20.27 9.15 -1.90
CA GLU A 50 19.33 9.03 -3.04
C GLU A 50 17.87 8.89 -2.60
N GLN A 51 17.59 8.85 -1.28
CA GLN A 51 16.26 8.59 -0.73
C GLN A 51 15.30 9.74 -1.06
N LYS A 52 14.39 9.47 -2.01
CA LYS A 52 13.26 10.36 -2.33
C LYS A 52 12.07 10.02 -1.47
N SER A 53 11.21 11.00 -1.18
CA SER A 53 9.91 10.76 -0.57
C SER A 53 9.08 9.86 -1.50
N SER A 54 8.87 8.60 -1.11
CA SER A 54 8.05 7.70 -1.91
C SER A 54 6.59 8.10 -1.77
N ARG A 55 5.88 8.32 -2.88
CA ARG A 55 4.42 8.28 -2.88
C ARG A 55 4.02 6.89 -2.37
N GLY A 56 3.11 6.82 -1.39
CA GLY A 56 2.75 5.58 -0.70
C GLY A 56 2.44 4.40 -1.65
N THR A 57 2.58 3.17 -1.15
CA THR A 57 2.30 1.97 -1.95
C THR A 57 0.84 1.97 -2.38
N ARG A 58 0.58 1.91 -3.70
CA ARG A 58 -0.79 1.96 -4.28
C ARG A 58 -1.62 0.69 -4.05
N GLY A 59 -1.05 -0.32 -3.39
CA GLY A 59 -1.68 -1.63 -3.15
C GLY A 59 -1.82 -2.47 -4.42
N ARG A 60 -2.38 -3.67 -4.26
CA ARG A 60 -2.69 -4.57 -5.39
C ARG A 60 -3.92 -4.05 -6.16
N PRO A 61 -3.92 -4.11 -7.50
CA PRO A 61 -5.12 -3.83 -8.28
C PRO A 61 -6.31 -4.66 -7.82
N GLN A 62 -7.49 -4.07 -7.90
CA GLN A 62 -8.70 -4.73 -7.45
C GLN A 62 -9.27 -5.64 -8.53
N LYS A 63 -10.00 -6.69 -8.13
CA LYS A 63 -10.60 -7.68 -9.04
C LYS A 63 -11.75 -7.12 -9.88
N THR A 64 -12.39 -6.03 -9.46
CA THR A 64 -13.51 -5.41 -10.18
C THR A 64 -13.06 -4.14 -10.89
N SER A 65 -13.63 -3.90 -12.06
CA SER A 65 -13.45 -2.66 -12.82
C SER A 65 -14.41 -1.57 -12.31
N THR A 66 -14.13 -0.30 -12.63
CA THR A 66 -15.01 0.83 -12.30
C THR A 66 -16.37 0.70 -12.96
N VAL A 67 -16.44 0.14 -14.17
CA VAL A 67 -17.70 -0.10 -14.89
C VAL A 67 -18.56 -1.12 -14.14
N LEU A 68 -17.95 -2.21 -13.69
CA LEU A 68 -18.62 -3.24 -12.90
C LEU A 68 -19.14 -2.68 -11.58
N ASP A 69 -18.32 -1.90 -10.86
CA ASP A 69 -18.71 -1.26 -9.61
C ASP A 69 -19.93 -0.32 -9.82
N ARG A 70 -20.00 0.43 -10.92
CA ARG A 70 -21.17 1.25 -11.26
C ARG A 70 -22.41 0.42 -11.55
N HIS A 71 -22.24 -0.67 -12.31
CA HIS A 71 -23.35 -1.57 -12.64
C HIS A 71 -23.98 -2.19 -11.39
N ILE A 72 -23.14 -2.63 -10.44
CA ILE A 72 -23.55 -3.14 -9.13
C ILE A 72 -24.41 -2.10 -8.38
N VAL A 73 -23.96 -0.85 -8.35
CA VAL A 73 -24.68 0.23 -7.67
C VAL A 73 -26.05 0.48 -8.32
N ILE A 74 -26.14 0.43 -9.65
CA ILE A 74 -27.41 0.61 -10.38
C ILE A 74 -28.41 -0.50 -10.03
N ILE A 75 -27.98 -1.77 -10.05
CA ILE A 75 -28.84 -2.91 -9.71
C ILE A 75 -29.35 -2.80 -8.27
N CYS A 76 -28.46 -2.50 -7.31
CA CYS A 76 -28.86 -2.34 -5.91
C CYS A 76 -29.80 -1.15 -5.67
N LYS A 77 -29.63 -0.06 -6.41
CA LYS A 77 -30.55 1.09 -6.32
C LYS A 77 -31.92 0.79 -6.90
N LYS A 78 -31.98 -0.03 -7.95
CA LYS A 78 -33.24 -0.46 -8.56
C LYS A 78 -34.02 -1.37 -7.60
N ASP A 79 -33.33 -2.34 -6.98
CA ASP A 79 -33.95 -3.31 -6.08
C ASP A 79 -33.21 -3.37 -4.72
N PRO A 80 -33.49 -2.47 -3.77
CA PRO A 80 -32.76 -2.36 -2.49
C PRO A 80 -32.80 -3.60 -1.59
N PHE A 81 -33.80 -4.47 -1.79
CA PHE A 81 -34.01 -5.67 -0.98
C PHE A 81 -33.28 -6.91 -1.52
N LYS A 82 -32.67 -6.84 -2.71
CA LYS A 82 -31.91 -7.96 -3.28
C LYS A 82 -30.67 -8.25 -2.43
N SER A 83 -30.39 -9.54 -2.22
CA SER A 83 -29.20 -9.96 -1.49
C SER A 83 -27.95 -9.93 -2.37
N SER A 84 -26.78 -9.76 -1.73
CA SER A 84 -25.50 -9.72 -2.45
C SER A 84 -25.20 -11.02 -3.23
N LYS A 85 -25.71 -12.16 -2.78
CA LYS A 85 -25.59 -13.46 -3.48
C LYS A 85 -26.40 -13.48 -4.78
N VAL A 86 -27.63 -12.97 -4.75
CA VAL A 86 -28.51 -12.91 -5.93
C VAL A 86 -27.92 -11.96 -6.98
N ILE A 87 -27.42 -10.80 -6.53
CA ILE A 87 -26.77 -9.82 -7.43
C ILE A 87 -25.48 -10.39 -8.03
N ALA A 88 -24.69 -11.15 -7.25
CA ALA A 88 -23.51 -11.83 -7.76
C ALA A 88 -23.87 -12.84 -8.85
N ALA A 89 -24.94 -13.62 -8.66
CA ALA A 89 -25.43 -14.57 -9.66
C ALA A 89 -25.93 -13.86 -10.93
N GLU A 90 -26.69 -12.77 -10.80
CA GLU A 90 -27.21 -11.96 -11.92
C GLU A 90 -26.08 -11.37 -12.79
N ILE A 91 -24.93 -11.09 -12.19
CA ILE A 91 -23.73 -10.55 -12.85
C ILE A 91 -22.78 -11.67 -13.33
N GLY A 92 -23.10 -12.94 -13.10
CA GLY A 92 -22.33 -14.09 -13.59
C GLY A 92 -21.18 -14.54 -12.67
N ASN A 93 -21.26 -14.26 -11.36
CA ASN A 93 -20.31 -14.73 -10.34
C ASN A 93 -18.84 -14.37 -10.61
N ILE A 94 -18.60 -13.24 -11.29
CA ILE A 94 -17.25 -12.75 -11.63
C ILE A 94 -16.38 -12.53 -10.38
N VAL A 95 -17.01 -12.16 -9.26
CA VAL A 95 -16.35 -11.99 -7.96
C VAL A 95 -17.17 -12.58 -6.82
N SER A 96 -16.53 -12.81 -5.67
CA SER A 96 -17.21 -13.35 -4.49
C SER A 96 -18.27 -12.37 -3.95
N ALA A 97 -19.34 -12.90 -3.34
CA ALA A 97 -20.38 -12.10 -2.68
C ALA A 97 -19.79 -11.12 -1.63
N GLN A 98 -18.73 -11.51 -0.93
CA GLN A 98 -18.02 -10.63 0.00
C GLN A 98 -17.34 -9.44 -0.71
N THR A 99 -16.80 -9.67 -1.92
CA THR A 99 -16.25 -8.59 -2.75
C THR A 99 -17.35 -7.61 -3.14
N PHE A 100 -18.53 -8.10 -3.56
CA PHE A 100 -19.71 -7.25 -3.84
C PHE A 100 -20.11 -6.43 -2.62
N HIS A 101 -20.22 -7.05 -1.44
CA HIS A 101 -20.59 -6.35 -0.22
C HIS A 101 -19.62 -5.21 0.11
N ARG A 102 -18.30 -5.46 0.01
CA ARG A 102 -17.28 -4.42 0.20
C ARG A 102 -17.43 -3.25 -0.78
N ARG A 103 -17.89 -3.51 -2.01
CA ARG A 103 -18.19 -2.45 -3.00
C ARG A 103 -19.40 -1.62 -2.61
N LEU A 104 -20.46 -2.27 -2.16
CA LEU A 104 -21.68 -1.58 -1.72
C LEU A 104 -21.41 -0.69 -0.49
N GLN A 105 -20.65 -1.20 0.48
CA GLN A 105 -20.21 -0.41 1.64
C GLN A 105 -19.39 0.81 1.23
N LYS A 106 -18.43 0.62 0.31
CA LYS A 106 -17.63 1.74 -0.22
C LYS A 106 -18.49 2.77 -0.97
N ALA A 107 -19.53 2.31 -1.66
CA ALA A 107 -20.47 3.16 -2.39
C ALA A 107 -21.57 3.79 -1.50
N LYS A 108 -21.59 3.49 -0.19
CA LYS A 108 -22.62 3.92 0.76
C LYS A 108 -24.05 3.54 0.34
N VAL A 109 -24.20 2.38 -0.30
CA VAL A 109 -25.51 1.83 -0.71
C VAL A 109 -25.91 0.74 0.28
N PRO A 110 -27.14 0.74 0.81
CA PRO A 110 -27.60 -0.33 1.68
C PRO A 110 -27.59 -1.65 0.90
N GLY A 111 -26.71 -2.56 1.30
CA GLY A 111 -26.61 -3.89 0.72
C GLY A 111 -27.01 -4.93 1.76
N ARG A 112 -28.06 -5.71 1.49
CA ARG A 112 -28.47 -6.79 2.37
C ARG A 112 -27.48 -7.95 2.28
N ILE A 113 -26.93 -8.36 3.41
CA ILE A 113 -26.18 -9.60 3.56
C ILE A 113 -27.20 -10.72 3.73
N ALA A 114 -27.09 -11.77 2.92
CA ALA A 114 -27.81 -13.03 3.10
C ALA A 114 -26.81 -14.18 3.08
#